data_AF-A0A7K0PI77-F1
#
_entry.id   AF-A0A7K0PI77-F1
#
_cell.length_a   1.000
_cell.length_b   1.000
_cell.length_c   1.000
_cell.angle_alpha   90.00
_cell.angle_beta   90.00
_cell.angle_gamma   90.00
#
_symmetry.space_group_name_H-M   'P 1'
#
loop_
_entity.id
_entity.type
_entity.pdbx_description
1 polymer ?
#
loop_
_entity_poly.entity_id
_entity_poly.type
_entity_poly.pdbx_seq_one_letter_code
_entity_poly.pdbx_strand_id
1 'polypeptide(L)'
;MTTDTDPRSATASADRLAAARPAGRLTLAPALLEVLYARIGAAGDTDPALPGAIAAGDEVVRALDAGCPPQFHPGVPLEHATVLEETRRRLGLDRAEAVVVDPATDERFVRVLRALGCTVVPGPEASPRG
;
A
#
# COMPACT_ATOMS: atom_id res chain seq x y z
N MET A 1 -13.59 -18.11 32.02
CA MET A 1 -14.41 -16.91 31.76
C MET A 1 -14.31 -16.65 30.27
N THR A 2 -15.17 -17.29 29.49
CA THR A 2 -15.22 -17.21 28.02
C THR A 2 -15.96 -15.92 27.67
N THR A 3 -15.27 -14.95 27.09
CA THR A 3 -15.90 -13.77 26.49
C THR A 3 -16.64 -14.22 25.25
N ASP A 4 -17.94 -14.45 25.42
CA ASP A 4 -18.90 -14.64 24.34
C ASP A 4 -18.98 -13.33 23.55
N THR A 5 -18.18 -13.23 22.50
CA THR A 5 -18.20 -12.06 21.61
C THR A 5 -19.37 -12.25 20.68
N ASP A 6 -20.48 -11.55 20.95
CA ASP A 6 -21.68 -11.60 20.11
C ASP A 6 -21.30 -11.33 18.64
N PRO A 7 -21.51 -12.29 17.72
CA PRO A 7 -21.08 -12.18 16.34
C PRO A 7 -21.68 -10.96 15.63
N ARG A 8 -22.87 -10.48 16.05
CA ARG A 8 -23.48 -9.27 15.49
C ARG A 8 -22.75 -8.00 15.90
N SER A 9 -22.20 -7.97 17.11
CA SER A 9 -21.40 -6.86 17.63
C SER A 9 -20.02 -6.79 16.97
N ALA A 10 -19.42 -7.95 16.69
CA ALA A 10 -18.18 -8.04 15.92
C ALA A 10 -18.35 -7.54 14.49
N THR A 11 -19.42 -7.93 13.78
CA THR A 11 -19.72 -7.44 12.43
C THR A 11 -19.95 -5.93 12.41
N ALA A 12 -20.76 -5.38 13.32
CA ALA A 12 -21.01 -3.94 13.39
C ALA A 12 -19.75 -3.12 13.75
N SER A 13 -18.78 -3.71 14.43
CA SER A 13 -17.50 -3.06 14.77
C SER A 13 -16.53 -3.14 13.59
N ALA A 14 -16.49 -4.27 12.88
CA ALA A 14 -15.73 -4.41 11.64
C ALA A 14 -16.24 -3.45 10.56
N ASP A 15 -17.56 -3.29 10.43
CA ASP A 15 -18.18 -2.35 9.48
C ASP A 15 -17.84 -0.90 9.80
N ARG A 16 -17.89 -0.52 11.09
CA ARG A 16 -17.47 0.81 11.54
C ARG A 16 -15.97 1.06 11.30
N LEU A 17 -15.13 0.06 11.56
CA LEU A 17 -13.69 0.15 11.30
C LEU A 17 -13.39 0.23 9.79
N ALA A 18 -14.13 -0.51 8.97
CA ALA A 18 -14.01 -0.46 7.51
C ALA A 18 -14.48 0.90 6.96
N ALA A 19 -15.56 1.47 7.51
CA ALA A 19 -16.05 2.80 7.18
C ALA A 19 -15.10 3.92 7.63
N ALA A 20 -14.34 3.71 8.71
CA ALA A 20 -13.34 4.64 9.21
C ALA A 20 -12.01 4.59 8.43
N ARG A 21 -11.84 3.65 7.47
CA ARG A 21 -10.61 3.60 6.67
C ARG A 21 -10.47 4.87 5.84
N PRO A 22 -9.26 5.44 5.75
CA PRO A 22 -9.01 6.59 4.92
C PRO A 22 -9.37 6.29 3.46
N ALA A 23 -10.09 7.20 2.82
CA ALA A 23 -10.46 7.13 1.41
C ALA A 23 -10.06 8.44 0.70
N GLY A 24 -9.84 8.38 -0.62
CA GLY A 24 -9.39 9.53 -1.40
C GLY A 24 -7.87 9.74 -1.34
N ARG A 25 -7.43 11.00 -1.38
CA ARG A 25 -6.00 11.35 -1.29
C ARG A 25 -5.52 11.28 0.15
N LEU A 26 -4.53 10.44 0.42
CA LEU A 26 -3.93 10.26 1.73
C LEU A 26 -2.65 11.06 1.85
N THR A 27 -2.69 12.16 2.61
CA THR A 27 -1.48 12.87 3.03
C THR A 27 -1.02 12.34 4.37
N LEU A 28 0.13 11.68 4.37
CA LEU A 28 0.71 11.08 5.57
C LEU A 28 1.80 11.99 6.13
N ALA A 29 1.74 12.24 7.44
CA ALA A 29 2.87 12.87 8.13
C ALA A 29 4.11 11.94 8.08
N PRO A 30 5.34 12.47 8.16
CA PRO A 30 6.56 11.66 8.09
C PRO A 30 6.57 10.47 9.05
N ALA A 31 6.17 10.67 10.31
CA ALA A 31 6.09 9.59 11.29
C ALA A 31 5.11 8.46 10.89
N LEU A 32 4.01 8.80 10.18
CA LEU A 32 3.07 7.80 9.68
C LEU A 32 3.60 7.06 8.44
N LEU A 33 4.44 7.71 7.63
CA LEU A 33 5.14 7.06 6.53
C LEU A 33 6.16 6.05 7.05
N GLU A 34 6.92 6.39 8.09
CA GLU A 34 7.85 5.46 8.75
C GLU A 34 7.12 4.24 9.33
N VAL A 35 5.99 4.45 10.00
CA VAL A 35 5.15 3.36 10.51
C VAL A 35 4.63 2.49 9.36
N LEU A 36 4.19 3.09 8.25
CA LEU A 36 3.74 2.34 7.09
C LEU A 36 4.87 1.51 6.49
N TYR A 37 6.08 2.06 6.38
CA TYR A 37 7.26 1.33 5.91
C TYR A 37 7.58 0.13 6.79
N ALA A 38 7.60 0.32 8.12
CA ALA A 38 7.80 -0.76 9.08
C ALA A 38 6.72 -1.85 8.97
N ARG A 39 5.45 -1.46 8.75
CA ARG A 39 4.34 -2.40 8.57
C ARG A 39 4.45 -3.21 7.27
N ILE A 40 4.97 -2.61 6.20
CA ILE A 40 5.25 -3.34 4.95
C ILE A 40 6.39 -4.33 5.17
N GLY A 41 7.47 -3.91 5.84
CA GLY A 41 8.56 -4.82 6.22
C GLY A 41 8.05 -6.02 7.03
N ALA A 42 7.28 -5.77 8.08
CA ALA A 42 6.69 -6.83 8.90
C ALA A 42 5.71 -7.73 8.13
N ALA A 43 5.00 -7.19 7.13
CA ALA A 43 4.17 -8.00 6.25
C ALA A 43 5.04 -8.95 5.40
N GLY A 44 6.21 -8.50 4.94
CA GLY A 44 7.17 -9.32 4.20
C GLY A 44 7.81 -10.40 5.06
N ASP A 45 8.03 -10.12 6.34
CA ASP A 45 8.50 -11.13 7.30
C ASP A 45 7.44 -12.20 7.60
N THR A 46 6.16 -11.84 7.50
CA THR A 46 5.03 -12.74 7.77
C THR A 46 4.64 -13.57 6.55
N ASP A 47 4.67 -12.96 5.36
CA ASP A 47 4.33 -13.59 4.09
C ASP A 47 5.57 -13.64 3.18
N PRO A 48 6.26 -14.79 3.07
CA PRO A 48 7.49 -14.91 2.28
C PRO A 48 7.26 -14.73 0.78
N ALA A 49 6.01 -14.74 0.28
CA ALA A 49 5.70 -14.46 -1.11
C ALA A 49 5.67 -12.94 -1.41
N LEU A 50 5.48 -12.09 -0.40
CA LEU A 50 5.34 -10.64 -0.59
C LEU A 50 6.57 -9.99 -1.23
N PRO A 51 7.83 -10.30 -0.84
CA PRO A 51 8.99 -9.72 -1.51
C PRO A 51 9.04 -10.03 -3.02
N GLY A 52 8.71 -11.26 -3.41
CA GLY A 52 8.62 -11.66 -4.82
C GLY A 52 7.47 -10.98 -5.56
N ALA A 53 6.33 -10.83 -4.90
CA ALA A 53 5.18 -10.13 -5.45
C ALA A 53 5.46 -8.64 -5.67
N ILE A 54 6.13 -7.98 -4.71
CA ILE A 54 6.58 -6.58 -4.82
C ILE A 54 7.54 -6.44 -6.01
N ALA A 55 8.50 -7.36 -6.17
CA ALA A 55 9.43 -7.33 -7.30
C ALA A 55 8.70 -7.43 -8.65
N ALA A 56 7.75 -8.37 -8.80
CA ALA A 56 6.95 -8.51 -10.01
C ALA A 56 6.09 -7.26 -10.28
N GLY A 57 5.51 -6.66 -9.24
CA GLY A 57 4.78 -5.40 -9.35
C GLY A 57 5.67 -4.24 -9.79
N ASP A 58 6.87 -4.12 -9.23
CA ASP A 58 7.85 -3.08 -9.62
C ASP A 58 8.31 -3.24 -11.08
N GLU A 59 8.49 -4.47 -11.57
CA GLU A 59 8.79 -4.71 -12.99
C GLU A 59 7.68 -4.22 -13.92
N VAL A 60 6.41 -4.44 -13.56
CA VAL A 60 5.27 -3.90 -14.31
C VAL A 60 5.26 -2.37 -14.28
N VAL A 61 5.48 -1.77 -13.11
CA VAL A 61 5.56 -0.30 -12.97
C VAL A 61 6.67 0.27 -13.85
N ARG A 62 7.87 -0.33 -13.83
CA ARG A 62 8.98 0.11 -14.69
C ARG A 62 8.66 -0.03 -16.17
N ALA A 63 7.98 -1.11 -16.58
CA ALA A 63 7.55 -1.28 -17.95
C ALA A 63 6.55 -0.18 -18.37
N LEU A 64 5.60 0.16 -17.49
CA LEU A 64 4.64 1.25 -17.72
C LEU A 64 5.33 2.61 -17.82
N ASP A 65 6.25 2.92 -16.90
CA ASP A 65 7.02 4.17 -16.89
C ASP A 65 7.91 4.29 -18.14
N ALA A 66 8.39 3.16 -18.68
CA ALA A 66 9.14 3.11 -19.93
C ALA A 66 8.27 3.23 -21.20
N GLY A 67 6.94 3.34 -21.06
CA GLY A 67 6.01 3.40 -22.19
C GLY A 67 5.84 2.06 -22.91
N CYS A 68 6.11 0.94 -22.24
CA CYS A 68 5.92 -0.39 -22.81
C CYS A 68 4.44 -0.56 -23.22
N PRO A 69 4.15 -0.98 -24.47
CA PRO A 69 2.78 -1.20 -24.90
C PRO A 69 2.09 -2.31 -24.08
N PRO A 70 0.76 -2.23 -23.87
CA PRO A 70 0.02 -3.18 -23.03
C PRO A 70 0.25 -4.66 -23.32
N GLN A 71 0.37 -5.01 -24.60
CA GLN A 71 0.58 -6.38 -25.06
C GLN A 71 1.95 -6.97 -24.72
N PHE A 72 2.89 -6.14 -24.26
CA PHE A 72 4.26 -6.54 -23.89
C PHE A 72 4.55 -6.35 -22.40
N HIS A 73 3.55 -5.98 -21.59
CA HIS A 73 3.77 -5.93 -20.15
C HIS A 73 4.09 -7.33 -19.62
N PRO A 74 5.06 -7.45 -18.69
CA PRO A 74 5.38 -8.73 -18.07
C PRO A 74 4.18 -9.29 -17.29
N GLY A 75 3.25 -8.43 -16.90
CA GLY A 75 2.12 -8.77 -16.04
C GLY A 75 2.58 -9.10 -14.62
N VAL A 76 1.61 -9.18 -13.71
CA VAL A 76 1.85 -9.74 -12.38
C VAL A 76 1.20 -11.13 -12.37
N PRO A 77 1.93 -12.21 -12.00
CA PRO A 77 1.33 -13.52 -11.79
C PRO A 77 0.15 -13.45 -10.82
N LEU A 78 -0.87 -14.29 -11.01
CA LEU A 78 -2.11 -14.20 -10.22
C LEU A 78 -1.86 -14.36 -8.72
N GLU A 79 -0.96 -15.27 -8.35
CA GLU A 79 -0.53 -15.50 -6.98
C GLU A 79 0.10 -14.24 -6.35
N HIS A 80 0.92 -13.51 -7.12
CA HIS A 80 1.52 -12.27 -6.66
C HIS A 80 0.50 -11.14 -6.58
N ALA A 81 -0.42 -11.05 -7.55
CA ALA A 81 -1.48 -10.06 -7.55
C ALA A 81 -2.37 -10.20 -6.30
N THR A 82 -2.70 -11.44 -5.91
CA THR A 82 -3.48 -11.74 -4.70
C THR A 82 -2.74 -11.29 -3.44
N VAL A 83 -1.43 -11.61 -3.33
CA VAL A 83 -0.60 -11.20 -2.18
C VAL A 83 -0.52 -9.67 -2.06
N LEU A 84 -0.34 -8.96 -3.18
CA LEU A 84 -0.30 -7.50 -3.21
C LEU A 84 -1.64 -6.88 -2.81
N GLU A 85 -2.76 -7.39 -3.32
CA GLU A 85 -4.10 -6.90 -2.97
C GLU A 85 -4.40 -7.11 -1.48
N GLU A 86 -4.15 -8.30 -0.96
CA GLU A 86 -4.36 -8.62 0.45
C GLU A 86 -3.50 -7.75 1.36
N THR A 87 -2.22 -7.55 1.00
CA THR A 87 -1.31 -6.68 1.74
C THR A 87 -1.82 -5.23 1.73
N ARG A 88 -2.20 -4.71 0.56
CA ARG A 88 -2.80 -3.37 0.43
C ARG A 88 -4.03 -3.21 1.33
N ARG A 89 -4.91 -4.21 1.35
CA ARG A 89 -6.13 -4.21 2.19
C ARG A 89 -5.80 -4.26 3.69
N ARG A 90 -4.86 -5.11 4.12
CA ARG A 90 -4.40 -5.19 5.52
C ARG A 90 -3.76 -3.88 6.00
N LEU A 91 -3.10 -3.17 5.09
CA LEU A 91 -2.52 -1.85 5.36
C LEU A 91 -3.56 -0.72 5.34
N GLY A 92 -4.78 -0.98 4.87
CA GLY A 92 -5.85 0.01 4.74
C GLY A 92 -5.66 0.98 3.58
N LEU A 93 -4.89 0.58 2.56
CA LEU A 93 -4.59 1.36 1.36
C LEU A 93 -5.54 1.03 0.20
N ASP A 94 -6.45 0.07 0.37
CA ASP A 94 -7.38 -0.41 -0.65
C ASP A 94 -8.38 0.66 -1.13
N ARG A 95 -8.65 1.66 -0.29
CA ARG A 95 -9.56 2.79 -0.60
C ARG A 95 -8.83 4.09 -0.92
N ALA A 96 -7.50 4.08 -0.87
CA ALA A 96 -6.69 5.23 -1.24
C ALA A 96 -6.72 5.43 -2.76
N GLU A 97 -7.15 6.61 -3.20
CA GLU A 97 -7.05 7.02 -4.60
C GLU A 97 -5.61 7.40 -4.95
N ALA A 98 -4.94 8.10 -4.03
CA ALA A 98 -3.52 8.40 -4.11
C ALA A 98 -2.89 8.55 -2.72
N VAL A 99 -1.61 8.23 -2.62
CA VAL A 99 -0.77 8.47 -1.42
C VAL A 99 0.16 9.64 -1.74
N VAL A 100 0.02 10.71 -0.97
CA VAL A 100 0.88 11.89 -1.04
C VAL A 100 2.09 11.64 -0.14
N VAL A 101 3.28 11.62 -0.73
CA VAL A 101 4.55 11.39 -0.02
C VAL A 101 5.45 12.61 -0.11
N ASP A 102 6.28 12.83 0.90
CA ASP A 102 7.30 13.89 0.85
C ASP A 102 8.24 13.65 -0.34
N PRO A 103 8.65 14.67 -1.12
CA PRO A 103 9.60 14.51 -2.22
C PRO A 103 10.94 13.87 -1.80
N ALA A 104 11.35 14.00 -0.55
CA ALA A 104 12.56 13.37 0.01
C ALA A 104 12.35 11.92 0.49
N THR A 105 11.15 11.36 0.32
CA THR A 105 10.87 9.96 0.65
C THR A 105 11.76 9.03 -0.17
N ASP A 106 12.32 8.00 0.48
CA ASP A 106 13.15 6.99 -0.19
C ASP A 106 12.41 6.39 -1.40
N GLU A 107 13.07 6.46 -2.57
CA GLU A 107 12.53 5.95 -3.82
C GLU A 107 12.14 4.47 -3.74
N ARG A 108 12.86 3.67 -2.94
CA ARG A 108 12.53 2.26 -2.71
C ARG A 108 11.13 2.14 -2.12
N PHE A 109 10.78 2.98 -1.16
CA PHE A 109 9.46 2.96 -0.55
C PHE A 109 8.37 3.41 -1.53
N VAL A 110 8.66 4.43 -2.34
CA VAL A 110 7.75 4.86 -3.42
C VAL A 110 7.48 3.71 -4.40
N ARG A 111 8.51 2.96 -4.79
CA ARG A 111 8.37 1.78 -5.67
C ARG A 111 7.52 0.69 -5.03
N VAL A 112 7.73 0.40 -3.75
CA VAL A 112 6.90 -0.58 -3.02
C VAL A 112 5.43 -0.17 -2.99
N LEU A 113 5.13 1.11 -2.71
CA LEU A 113 3.77 1.61 -2.71
C LEU A 113 3.12 1.49 -4.11
N ARG A 114 3.87 1.81 -5.16
CA ARG A 114 3.41 1.64 -6.56
C ARG A 114 3.20 0.17 -6.92
N ALA A 115 4.09 -0.72 -6.49
CA ALA A 115 3.96 -2.17 -6.69
C ALA A 115 2.71 -2.73 -5.99
N LEU A 116 2.35 -2.19 -4.80
CA LEU A 116 1.08 -2.46 -4.12
C LEU A 116 -0.15 -1.85 -4.84
N GLY A 117 0.04 -1.22 -6.01
CA GLY A 117 -1.03 -0.60 -6.80
C GLY A 117 -1.49 0.75 -6.27
N CYS A 118 -0.72 1.42 -5.43
CA CYS A 118 -1.04 2.78 -4.99
C CYS A 118 -0.58 3.80 -6.05
N THR A 119 -1.47 4.74 -6.38
CA THR A 119 -1.04 5.97 -7.07
C THR A 119 -0.23 6.80 -6.11
N VAL A 120 1.06 7.00 -6.36
CA VAL A 120 1.92 7.81 -5.48
C VAL A 120 2.18 9.16 -6.13
N VAL A 121 1.90 10.23 -5.38
CA VAL A 121 2.05 11.62 -5.84
C VAL A 121 2.98 12.38 -4.89
N PRO A 122 3.87 13.24 -5.40
CA PRO A 122 4.69 14.08 -4.54
C PRO A 122 3.80 15.10 -3.80
N GLY A 123 4.10 15.29 -2.52
CA GLY A 123 3.56 16.37 -1.71
C GLY A 123 4.19 17.72 -2.05
N PRO A 124 3.62 18.83 -1.55
CA PRO A 124 4.27 20.13 -1.67
C PRO A 124 5.65 20.06 -1.01
N GLU A 125 6.66 20.68 -1.64
CA GLU A 125 7.98 20.82 -1.00
C GLU A 125 7.80 21.46 0.37
N ALA A 126 8.38 20.84 1.40
CA ALA A 126 8.46 21.45 2.71
C ALA A 126 9.27 22.75 2.57
N SER A 127 8.59 23.89 2.62
CA SER A 127 9.24 25.20 2.61
C SER A 127 10.29 25.23 3.72
N PRO A 128 11.56 25.58 3.43
CA PRO A 128 12.57 25.62 4.47
C PRO A 128 12.12 26.65 5.50
N ARG A 129 11.83 26.18 6.72
CA ARG A 129 11.59 27.10 7.84
C ARG A 129 12.89 27.85 8.08
N GLY A 130 12.95 29.09 7.61
CA GLY A 130 14.00 30.05 7.94
C GLY A 130 13.97 30.48 9.39
#